data_AF-A0A653J895-F1
#
_entry.id   AF-A0A653J895-F1
#
_cell.length_a   1.000
_cell.length_b   1.000
_cell.length_c   1.000
_cell.angle_alpha   90.00
_cell.angle_beta   90.00
_cell.angle_gamma   90.00
#
_symmetry.space_group_name_H-M   'P 1'
#
loop_
_entity.id
_entity.type
_entity.pdbx_description
1 polymer ?
#
loop_
_entity_poly.entity_id
_entity_poly.type
_entity_poly.pdbx_seq_one_letter_code
_entity_poly.pdbx_strand_id
1 'polypeptide(L)'
;MPDHPQSVPINALVPVKGTVLGDMLADTPLAKIDDVEFVRTVAVARITMPGSMVRLSAGRESMSEMTQAMCFLAGANSIFTGDKLLTAPNAGDDNDMAMFARLGLKPMAIDITPAEVEAQRMPKGCAKLEAAE
;
A
#
# COMPACT_ATOMS: atom_id res chain seq x y z
N MET A 1 -0.34 15.13 -19.67
CA MET A 1 0.99 15.52 -19.15
C MET A 1 2.03 14.71 -19.92
N PRO A 2 3.24 15.24 -20.16
CA PRO A 2 4.26 14.54 -20.95
C PRO A 2 4.84 13.31 -20.25
N ASP A 3 4.89 13.30 -18.91
CA ASP A 3 5.48 12.22 -18.10
C ASP A 3 4.44 11.49 -17.24
N HIS A 4 4.73 10.22 -16.94
CA HIS A 4 3.96 9.43 -15.99
C HIS A 4 4.24 9.84 -14.53
N PRO A 5 3.27 9.68 -13.62
CA PRO A 5 3.49 9.93 -12.21
C PRO A 5 4.53 8.96 -11.62
N GLN A 6 5.29 9.43 -10.62
CA GLN A 6 6.30 8.59 -9.94
C GLN A 6 5.66 7.43 -9.17
N SER A 7 4.46 7.63 -8.63
CA SER A 7 3.68 6.58 -7.96
C SER A 7 2.21 6.67 -8.33
N VAL A 8 1.61 5.51 -8.57
CA VAL A 8 0.19 5.33 -8.93
C VAL A 8 -0.45 4.48 -7.83
N PRO A 9 -1.13 5.09 -6.85
CA PRO A 9 -1.86 4.34 -5.84
C PRO A 9 -3.15 3.77 -6.43
N ILE A 10 -3.39 2.49 -6.17
CA ILE A 10 -4.65 1.81 -6.46
C ILE A 10 -5.27 1.40 -5.13
N ASN A 11 -6.42 2.00 -4.83
CA ASN A 11 -7.20 1.74 -3.63
C ASN A 11 -8.41 0.88 -4.01
N ALA A 12 -8.69 -0.17 -3.23
CA ALA A 12 -10.04 -0.71 -3.19
C ALA A 12 -10.92 0.24 -2.36
N LEU A 13 -12.17 0.43 -2.79
CA LEU A 13 -13.12 1.25 -2.05
C LEU A 13 -13.35 0.61 -0.68
N VAL A 14 -13.14 1.38 0.38
CA VAL A 14 -13.52 1.01 1.76
C VAL A 14 -14.83 1.72 2.07
N PRO A 15 -15.98 1.02 2.10
CA PRO A 15 -17.27 1.65 2.38
C PRO A 15 -17.29 2.19 3.82
N VAL A 16 -17.62 3.48 3.98
CA VAL A 16 -17.73 4.12 5.30
C VAL A 16 -19.18 4.57 5.50
N LYS A 17 -19.81 4.07 6.56
CA LYS A 17 -21.19 4.45 6.95
C LYS A 17 -21.31 5.97 7.08
N GLY A 18 -22.37 6.54 6.52
CA GLY A 18 -22.63 7.97 6.47
C GLY A 18 -22.02 8.69 5.26
N THR A 19 -21.25 7.99 4.42
CA THR A 19 -20.87 8.49 3.10
C THR A 19 -21.86 8.01 2.05
N VAL A 20 -22.09 8.79 0.99
CA VAL A 20 -23.05 8.43 -0.09
C VAL A 20 -22.77 7.03 -0.64
N LEU A 21 -21.51 6.72 -0.95
CA LEU A 21 -21.14 5.39 -1.47
C LEU A 21 -21.20 4.31 -0.39
N GLY A 22 -20.84 4.62 0.86
CA GLY A 22 -20.93 3.65 1.96
C GLY A 22 -22.37 3.23 2.23
N ASP A 23 -23.29 4.18 2.28
CA ASP A 23 -24.71 3.91 2.53
C ASP A 23 -25.39 3.24 1.32
N MET A 24 -25.00 3.62 0.09
CA MET A 24 -25.51 2.98 -1.12
C MET A 24 -25.07 1.52 -1.26
N LEU A 25 -23.86 1.19 -0.80
CA LEU A 25 -23.25 -0.12 -0.98
C LEU A 25 -23.43 -1.06 0.22
N ALA A 26 -23.91 -0.56 1.37
CA ALA A 26 -23.92 -1.26 2.66
C ALA A 26 -24.43 -2.71 2.63
N ASP A 27 -25.41 -3.01 1.77
CA ASP A 27 -26.04 -4.33 1.65
C ASP A 27 -25.97 -4.90 0.22
N THR A 28 -25.01 -4.44 -0.58
CA THR A 28 -24.91 -4.84 -2.00
C THR A 28 -23.63 -5.64 -2.27
N PRO A 29 -23.68 -6.69 -3.12
CA PRO A 29 -22.48 -7.36 -3.60
C PRO A 29 -21.53 -6.43 -4.35
N LEU A 30 -22.04 -5.30 -4.88
CA LEU A 30 -21.27 -4.28 -5.59
C LEU A 30 -20.29 -3.52 -4.69
N ALA A 31 -20.42 -3.63 -3.37
CA ALA A 31 -19.46 -3.07 -2.42
C ALA A 31 -18.05 -3.64 -2.61
N LYS A 32 -17.95 -4.88 -3.10
CA LYS A 32 -16.70 -5.56 -3.36
C LYS A 32 -16.47 -5.69 -4.87
N ILE A 33 -15.36 -5.12 -5.34
CA ILE A 33 -14.87 -5.36 -6.71
C ILE A 33 -14.41 -6.82 -6.81
N ASP A 34 -14.74 -7.48 -7.92
CA ASP A 34 -14.22 -8.81 -8.21
C ASP A 34 -12.69 -8.83 -8.19
N ASP A 35 -12.11 -9.87 -7.56
CA ASP A 35 -10.68 -9.96 -7.34
C ASP A 35 -9.89 -10.00 -8.67
N VAL A 36 -10.45 -10.60 -9.73
CA VAL A 36 -9.81 -10.63 -11.06
C VAL A 36 -9.84 -9.25 -11.71
N GLU A 37 -10.95 -8.51 -11.59
CA GLU A 37 -11.04 -7.13 -12.09
C GLU A 37 -10.07 -6.19 -11.37
N PHE A 38 -9.88 -6.38 -10.06
CA PHE A 38 -8.91 -5.60 -9.29
C PHE A 38 -7.47 -5.90 -9.73
N VAL A 39 -7.10 -7.18 -9.85
CA VAL A 39 -5.78 -7.61 -10.35
C VAL A 39 -5.56 -7.11 -11.78
N ARG A 40 -6.59 -7.15 -12.64
CA ARG A 40 -6.52 -6.61 -14.00
C ARG A 40 -6.24 -5.11 -13.98
N THR A 41 -6.87 -4.36 -13.08
CA THR A 41 -6.62 -2.92 -12.92
C THR A 41 -5.15 -2.64 -12.58
N VAL A 42 -4.57 -3.44 -11.67
CA VAL A 42 -3.13 -3.38 -11.35
C VAL A 42 -2.27 -3.69 -12.57
N ALA A 43 -2.57 -4.77 -13.31
CA ALA A 43 -1.83 -5.16 -14.51
C ALA A 43 -1.86 -4.06 -15.59
N VAL A 44 -3.03 -3.47 -15.83
CA VAL A 44 -3.19 -2.36 -16.78
C VAL A 44 -2.38 -1.16 -16.35
N ALA A 45 -2.37 -0.80 -15.06
CA ALA A 45 -1.57 0.30 -14.57
C ALA A 45 -0.06 0.06 -14.78
N ARG A 46 0.43 -1.16 -14.51
CA ARG A 46 1.83 -1.54 -14.78
C ARG A 46 2.18 -1.45 -16.27
N ILE A 47 1.34 -1.99 -17.15
CA ILE A 47 1.61 -2.01 -18.59
C ILE A 47 1.59 -0.61 -19.18
N THR A 48 0.60 0.21 -18.79
CA THR A 48 0.45 1.57 -19.31
C THR A 48 1.51 2.52 -18.74
N MET A 49 1.99 2.26 -17.52
CA MET A 49 2.96 3.11 -16.83
C MET A 49 4.14 2.28 -16.28
N PRO A 50 5.03 1.77 -17.16
CA PRO A 50 6.06 0.80 -16.78
C PRO A 50 7.11 1.35 -15.80
N GLY A 51 7.39 2.66 -15.82
CA GLY A 51 8.34 3.31 -14.91
C GLY A 51 7.74 3.74 -13.56
N SER A 52 6.42 3.67 -13.39
CA SER A 52 5.77 4.13 -12.16
C SER A 52 5.80 3.06 -11.06
N MET A 53 5.86 3.52 -9.81
CA MET A 53 5.59 2.67 -8.65
C MET A 53 4.08 2.44 -8.54
N VAL A 54 3.62 1.23 -8.84
CA VAL A 54 2.20 0.87 -8.69
C VAL A 54 1.99 0.44 -7.24
N ARG A 55 1.27 1.25 -6.47
CA ARG A 55 1.10 1.05 -5.04
C ARG A 55 -0.24 0.42 -4.72
N LEU A 56 -0.22 -0.81 -4.22
CA LEU A 56 -1.39 -1.45 -3.63
C LEU A 56 -1.65 -0.83 -2.25
N SER A 57 -2.73 -0.08 -2.12
CA SER A 57 -2.93 0.86 -1.01
C SER A 57 -4.11 0.46 -0.10
N ALA A 58 -5.20 1.24 -0.05
CA ALA A 58 -6.33 0.97 0.86
C ALA A 58 -7.15 -0.26 0.44
N GLY A 59 -7.74 -0.95 1.43
CA GLY A 59 -8.63 -2.09 1.25
C GLY A 59 -7.93 -3.45 1.15
N ARG A 60 -6.60 -3.50 1.33
CA ARG A 60 -5.81 -4.75 1.37
C ARG A 60 -6.26 -5.70 2.46
N GLU A 61 -6.69 -5.16 3.60
CA GLU A 61 -7.20 -5.92 4.74
C GLU A 61 -8.44 -6.77 4.39
N SER A 62 -9.18 -6.37 3.35
CA SER A 62 -10.35 -7.10 2.85
C SER A 62 -10.02 -8.10 1.73
N MET A 63 -8.78 -8.07 1.22
CA MET A 63 -8.32 -8.96 0.16
C MET A 63 -7.76 -10.25 0.73
N SER A 64 -7.97 -11.37 0.03
CA SER A 64 -7.29 -12.61 0.37
C SER A 64 -5.78 -12.49 0.13
N GLU A 65 -4.98 -13.31 0.82
CA GLU A 65 -3.53 -13.39 0.58
C GLU A 65 -3.22 -13.70 -0.90
N MET A 66 -4.01 -14.57 -1.52
CA MET A 66 -3.86 -14.93 -2.93
C MET A 66 -4.12 -13.73 -3.86
N THR A 67 -5.13 -12.92 -3.56
CA THR A 67 -5.46 -11.71 -4.32
C THR A 67 -4.32 -10.70 -4.22
N GLN A 68 -3.77 -10.49 -3.03
CA GLN A 68 -2.60 -9.63 -2.85
C GLN A 68 -1.38 -10.17 -3.59
N ALA A 69 -1.08 -11.47 -3.50
CA ALA A 69 0.00 -12.12 -4.23
C ALA A 69 -0.15 -11.93 -5.75
N MET A 70 -1.35 -12.10 -6.29
CA MET A 70 -1.65 -11.85 -7.71
C MET A 70 -1.47 -10.38 -8.09
N CYS A 71 -1.77 -9.43 -7.20
CA CYS A 71 -1.50 -8.01 -7.44
C CYS A 71 0.01 -7.73 -7.55
N PHE A 72 0.84 -8.33 -6.68
CA PHE A 72 2.29 -8.21 -6.79
C PHE A 72 2.82 -8.84 -8.09
N LEU A 73 2.32 -10.02 -8.45
CA LEU A 73 2.67 -10.66 -9.72
C LEU A 73 2.25 -9.82 -10.94
N ALA A 74 1.08 -9.16 -10.87
CA ALA A 74 0.57 -8.28 -11.91
C ALA A 74 1.35 -6.96 -12.06
N GLY A 75 2.18 -6.60 -11.07
CA GLY A 75 3.10 -5.48 -11.15
C GLY A 75 2.97 -4.41 -10.06
N ALA A 76 2.15 -4.64 -9.03
CA ALA A 76 2.24 -3.83 -7.81
C ALA A 76 3.62 -4.03 -7.16
N ASN A 77 4.23 -2.95 -6.69
CA ASN A 77 5.58 -2.97 -6.11
C ASN A 77 5.76 -1.98 -4.96
N SER A 78 4.66 -1.53 -4.35
CA SER A 78 4.65 -0.63 -3.20
C SER A 78 3.38 -0.87 -2.38
N ILE A 79 3.47 -0.72 -1.06
CA ILE A 79 2.34 -0.76 -0.12
C ILE A 79 2.50 0.31 0.97
N PHE A 80 1.45 0.53 1.75
CA PHE A 80 1.57 1.19 3.06
C PHE A 80 1.83 0.14 4.14
N THR A 81 2.75 0.44 5.06
CA THR A 81 3.07 -0.37 6.25
C THR A 81 2.58 0.34 7.52
N GLY A 82 2.44 -0.40 8.62
CA GLY A 82 1.91 0.02 9.91
C GLY A 82 0.44 -0.37 10.12
N ASP A 83 -0.08 -0.11 11.32
CA ASP A 83 -1.39 -0.65 11.76
C ASP A 83 -2.62 0.04 11.14
N LYS A 84 -2.46 1.29 10.67
CA LYS A 84 -3.57 2.11 10.17
C LYS A 84 -3.15 2.99 9.00
N LEU A 85 -4.09 3.25 8.12
CA LEU A 85 -4.00 4.27 7.08
C LEU A 85 -4.43 5.63 7.67
N LEU A 86 -5.10 6.47 6.88
CA LEU A 86 -5.65 7.75 7.33
C LEU A 86 -6.77 7.57 8.36
N THR A 87 -7.76 6.74 8.06
CA THR A 87 -8.95 6.51 8.90
C THR A 87 -9.39 5.05 8.95
N ALA A 88 -8.74 4.17 8.18
CA ALA A 88 -9.08 2.75 8.07
C ALA A 88 -7.93 1.88 8.61
N PRO A 89 -8.22 0.64 9.05
CA PRO A 89 -7.19 -0.35 9.34
C PRO A 89 -6.29 -0.58 8.14
N ASN A 90 -5.05 -1.01 8.37
CA ASN A 90 -4.15 -1.48 7.32
C ASN A 90 -3.85 -2.97 7.54
N ALA A 91 -3.35 -3.65 6.50
CA ALA A 91 -2.77 -4.98 6.68
C ALA A 91 -1.50 -4.84 7.55
N GLY A 92 -1.49 -5.47 8.73
CA GLY A 92 -0.41 -5.33 9.71
C GLY A 92 0.92 -5.90 9.21
N ASP A 93 2.02 -5.34 9.73
CA ASP A 93 3.39 -5.57 9.24
C ASP A 93 3.80 -7.05 9.24
N ASP A 94 3.39 -7.84 10.25
CA ASP A 94 3.78 -9.25 10.38
C ASP A 94 3.22 -10.13 9.25
N ASN A 95 1.98 -9.88 8.85
CA ASN A 95 1.33 -10.64 7.77
C ASN A 95 1.98 -10.33 6.41
N ASP A 96 2.34 -9.07 6.20
CA ASP A 96 3.00 -8.62 4.98
C ASP A 96 4.39 -9.24 4.84
N MET A 97 5.16 -9.25 5.93
CA MET A 97 6.48 -9.87 5.95
C MET A 97 6.43 -11.38 5.68
N ALA A 98 5.47 -12.09 6.26
CA ALA A 98 5.28 -13.52 6.01
C ALA A 98 4.92 -13.81 4.53
N MET A 99 4.01 -13.03 3.96
CA MET A 99 3.63 -13.14 2.55
C MET A 99 4.82 -12.83 1.63
N PHE A 100 5.57 -11.75 1.89
CA PHE A 100 6.74 -11.38 1.09
C PHE A 100 7.81 -12.46 1.09
N ALA A 101 8.08 -13.08 2.25
CA ALA A 101 9.00 -14.19 2.34
C ALA A 101 8.57 -15.39 1.47
N ARG A 102 7.28 -15.73 1.48
CA ARG A 102 6.73 -16.82 0.64
C ARG A 102 6.80 -16.51 -0.85
N LEU A 103 6.58 -15.26 -1.24
CA LEU A 103 6.61 -14.81 -2.63
C LEU A 103 8.04 -14.50 -3.14
N GLY A 104 9.05 -14.53 -2.27
CA GLY A 104 10.43 -14.17 -2.61
C GLY A 104 10.62 -12.68 -2.89
N LEU A 105 9.70 -11.83 -2.42
CA LEU A 105 9.78 -10.38 -2.58
C LEU A 105 10.79 -9.79 -1.59
N LYS A 106 11.55 -8.79 -2.05
CA LYS A 106 12.56 -8.10 -1.25
C LYS A 106 12.22 -6.62 -1.16
N PRO A 107 12.37 -5.99 0.01
CA PRO A 107 12.32 -4.55 0.12
C PRO A 107 13.33 -3.89 -0.82
N MET A 108 12.97 -2.72 -1.35
CA MET A 108 13.90 -1.89 -2.10
C MET A 108 15.06 -1.49 -1.20
N ALA A 109 16.29 -1.65 -1.71
CA ALA A 109 17.46 -1.12 -1.02
C ALA A 109 17.35 0.41 -0.99
N ILE A 110 17.42 0.97 0.21
CA ILE A 110 17.53 2.41 0.42
C ILE A 110 19.00 2.66 0.73
N ASP A 111 19.66 3.51 -0.04
CA ASP A 111 20.97 4.03 0.32
C ASP A 111 20.77 5.08 1.42
N ILE A 112 20.66 4.60 2.66
CA ILE A 112 20.55 5.44 3.85
C ILE A 112 21.94 5.61 4.46
N THR A 113 22.26 6.85 4.79
CA THR A 113 23.48 7.14 5.53
C THR A 113 23.35 6.64 6.98
N PRO A 114 24.46 6.31 7.66
CA PRO A 114 24.43 5.89 9.07
C PRO A 114 23.67 6.87 10.00
N ALA A 115 23.70 8.17 9.69
CA ALA A 115 23.01 9.20 10.45
C ALA A 115 21.47 9.12 10.34
N GLU A 116 20.94 8.73 9.18
CA GLU A 116 19.50 8.61 8.94
C GLU A 116 18.91 7.36 9.57
N VAL A 117 19.70 6.28 9.67
CA VAL A 117 19.35 5.06 10.42
C VAL A 117 19.21 5.36 11.91
N GLU A 118 20.11 6.17 12.46
CA GLU A 118 20.08 6.59 13.88
C GLU A 118 18.82 7.41 14.19
N ALA A 119 18.47 8.35 13.31
CA ALA A 119 17.29 9.21 13.45
C ALA A 119 15.96 8.43 13.41
N GLN A 120 15.89 7.34 12.64
CA GLN A 120 14.70 6.47 12.56
C GLN A 120 14.57 5.51 13.76
N ARG A 121 15.67 5.20 14.45
CA ARG A 121 15.69 4.38 15.67
C ARG A 121 15.35 5.16 16.93
N MET A 122 15.36 6.50 16.87
CA MET A 122 14.98 7.32 18.01
C MET A 122 13.50 7.15 18.35
N PRO A 123 13.15 6.88 19.63
CA PRO A 123 11.76 6.77 20.03
C PRO A 123 11.03 8.09 19.78
N LYS A 124 9.83 8.00 19.17
CA LYS A 124 8.98 9.17 18.88
C LYS A 124 8.70 9.94 20.18
N GLY A 125 9.35 11.09 20.33
CA GLY A 125 9.20 11.96 21.51
C GLY A 125 10.48 12.66 21.97
N CYS A 126 11.67 12.22 21.56
CA CYS A 126 12.92 12.88 21.95
C CYS A 126 13.35 13.93 20.92
N ALA A 127 12.60 15.02 20.80
CA ALA A 127 13.05 16.20 20.05
C ALA A 127 13.77 17.15 21.00
N LYS A 128 15.10 17.01 21.11
CA LYS A 128 16.00 18.13 21.42
C LYS A 128 17.24 17.99 20.55
N LEU A 129 17.20 18.62 19.38
CA LEU A 129 18.41 19.07 18.70
C LEU A 129 18.86 20.32 19.45
N GLU A 130 19.83 20.18 20.36
CA GLU A 130 20.64 21.32 20.75
C GLU A 130 21.55 21.63 19.55
N ALA A 131 21.42 22.85 19.05
CA ALA A 131 22.23 23.35 17.95
C ALA A 131 23.71 23.38 18.39
N ALA A 132 24.57 22.81 17.55
CA ALA A 132 26.01 22.94 17.69
C ALA A 132 26.44 24.40 17.46
N GLU A 133 27.31 24.90 18.34
CA GLU A 133 28.24 26.00 18.03
C GLU A 133 29.31 25.56 17.02
#